data_AF-A0A7C1DXM3-F1
#
_entry.id   AF-A0A7C1DXM3-F1
#
_cell.length_a   1.000
_cell.length_b   1.000
_cell.length_c   1.000
_cell.angle_alpha   90.00
_cell.angle_beta   90.00
_cell.angle_gamma   90.00
#
_symmetry.space_group_name_H-M   'P 1'
#
loop_
_entity.id
_entity.type
_entity.pdbx_description
1 polymer ?
#
loop_
_entity_poly.entity_id
_entity_poly.type
_entity_poly.pdbx_seq_one_letter_code
_entity_poly.pdbx_strand_id
1 'polypeptide(L)' 'MPEVEILGIILSIIAGGVVGLVFFGGLWLSVKSIPTAKNPAAFMLLSFVVRIAVFVAAFYSIAKWGNWV' A
#
# COMPACT_ATOMS: atom_id res chain seq x y z
N MET A 1 -19.07 17.99 17.16
CA MET A 1 -19.12 18.55 15.79
C MET A 1 -19.09 17.37 14.82
N PRO A 2 -20.25 16.83 14.41
CA PRO A 2 -20.34 15.55 13.68
C PRO A 2 -19.73 15.58 12.26
N GLU A 3 -19.61 16.75 11.66
CA GLU A 3 -19.02 16.93 10.33
C GLU A 3 -17.53 16.51 10.28
N VAL A 4 -16.79 16.71 11.38
CA VAL A 4 -15.37 16.36 11.49
C VAL A 4 -15.17 14.84 11.54
N GLU A 5 -16.09 14.11 12.16
CA GLU A 5 -16.06 12.64 12.22
C GLU A 5 -16.32 12.02 10.84
N ILE A 6 -17.30 12.55 10.09
CA ILE A 6 -17.60 12.09 8.74
C ILE A 6 -16.41 12.33 7.81
N LEU A 7 -15.77 13.51 7.91
CA LEU A 7 -14.56 13.80 7.13
C LEU A 7 -13.43 12.83 7.47
N GLY A 8 -13.22 12.52 8.75
CA GLY A 8 -12.22 11.53 9.19
C GLY A 8 -12.48 10.13 8.64
N ILE A 9 -13.74 9.69 8.60
CA ILE A 9 -14.14 8.41 8.01
C ILE A 9 -13.87 8.38 6.51
N ILE A 10 -14.25 9.44 5.79
CA ILE A 10 -14.01 9.55 4.33
C ILE A 10 -12.52 9.50 4.03
N LEU A 11 -11.70 10.27 4.75
CA LEU A 11 -10.24 10.27 4.59
C LEU A 11 -9.64 8.89 4.89
N SER A 12 -10.15 8.18 5.90
CA SER A 12 -9.69 6.83 6.23
C SER A 12 -10.01 5.82 5.13
N ILE A 13 -11.20 5.90 4.54
CA ILE A 13 -11.60 5.07 3.39
C ILE A 13 -10.70 5.36 2.18
N ILE A 14 -10.44 6.64 1.88
CA ILE A 14 -9.58 7.03 0.78
C ILE A 14 -8.15 6.53 1.01
N ALA A 15 -7.59 6.75 2.20
CA ALA A 15 -6.24 6.31 2.54
C ALA A 15 -6.10 4.79 2.42
N GLY A 16 -7.04 4.03 2.99
CA GLY A 16 -7.05 2.57 2.86
C GLY A 16 -7.22 2.10 1.41
N GLY A 17 -8.11 2.76 0.65
CA GLY A 17 -8.33 2.48 -0.76
C GLY A 17 -7.08 2.71 -1.62
N VAL A 18 -6.40 3.83 -1.44
CA VAL A 18 -5.14 4.15 -2.14
C VAL A 18 -4.07 3.12 -1.81
N VAL A 19 -3.86 2.79 -0.52
CA VAL A 19 -2.87 1.79 -0.10
C VAL A 19 -3.21 0.41 -0.69
N GLY A 20 -4.49 0.03 -0.68
CA GLY A 20 -4.97 -1.20 -1.30
C GLY A 20 -4.71 -1.25 -2.81
N LEU A 21 -5.04 -0.17 -3.53
CA LEU A 21 -4.81 -0.07 -4.98
C LEU A 21 -3.33 -0.19 -5.32
N VAL A 22 -2.44 0.43 -4.55
CA VAL A 22 -0.99 0.31 -4.74
C VAL A 22 -0.54 -1.14 -4.55
N PHE A 23 -1.08 -1.86 -3.57
CA PHE A 23 -0.75 -3.27 -3.34
C PHE A 23 -1.21 -4.20 -4.45
N PHE A 24 -2.51 -4.14 -4.77
CA PHE A 24 -3.12 -5.04 -5.74
C PHE A 24 -2.71 -4.68 -7.17
N GLY A 25 -2.52 -3.39 -7.46
CA GLY A 25 -1.92 -2.92 -8.71
C GLY A 25 -0.48 -3.39 -8.86
N GLY A 26 0.33 -3.28 -7.78
CA GLY A 26 1.67 -3.86 -7.72
C GLY A 26 1.65 -5.38 -7.91
N LEU A 27 0.68 -6.09 -7.31
CA LEU A 27 0.46 -7.53 -7.50
C LEU A 27 0.22 -7.89 -8.95
N TRP A 28 -0.72 -7.19 -9.58
CA TRP A 28 -1.05 -7.39 -10.98
C TRP A 28 0.17 -7.19 -11.88
N LEU A 29 0.90 -6.08 -11.70
CA LEU A 29 2.11 -5.80 -12.46
C LEU A 29 3.17 -6.89 -12.26
N SER A 30 3.36 -7.35 -11.02
CA SER A 30 4.33 -8.41 -10.77
C SER A 30 3.92 -9.74 -11.41
N VAL A 31 2.67 -10.15 -11.25
CA VAL A 31 2.15 -11.40 -11.85
C VAL A 31 2.27 -11.35 -13.38
N LYS A 32 1.92 -10.21 -13.99
CA LYS A 32 2.02 -10.00 -15.43
C LYS A 32 3.47 -10.03 -15.94
N SER A 33 4.45 -9.65 -15.10
CA SER A 33 5.86 -9.55 -15.50
C SER A 33 6.65 -10.85 -15.27
N ILE A 34 6.12 -11.83 -14.52
CA ILE A 34 6.76 -13.13 -14.30
C ILE A 34 7.10 -13.86 -15.62
N PRO A 35 6.20 -13.96 -16.62
CA PRO A 35 6.46 -14.75 -17.83
C PRO A 35 7.58 -14.18 -18.71
N THR A 36 7.89 -12.88 -18.58
CA THR A 36 8.93 -12.19 -19.35
C THR A 36 10.21 -11.93 -18.54
N ALA A 37 10.21 -12.24 -17.24
CA ALA A 37 11.33 -11.99 -16.35
C ALA A 37 12.45 -13.02 -16.55
N LYS A 38 13.68 -12.55 -16.75
CA LYS A 38 14.89 -13.40 -16.82
C LYS A 38 15.14 -14.20 -15.54
N ASN A 39 14.78 -13.65 -14.38
CA ASN A 39 14.88 -14.32 -13.08
C ASN A 39 13.59 -14.08 -12.26
N PRO A 40 12.58 -14.96 -12.39
CA PRO A 40 11.27 -14.79 -11.74
C PRO A 40 11.35 -14.75 -10.21
N ALA A 41 12.26 -15.54 -9.62
CA ALA A 41 12.41 -15.62 -8.16
C ALA A 41 12.95 -14.30 -7.56
N ALA A 42 14.00 -13.73 -8.16
CA ALA A 42 14.55 -12.45 -7.73
C ALA A 42 13.54 -11.31 -7.91
N PHE A 43 12.76 -11.35 -9.00
CA PHE A 43 11.72 -10.36 -9.27
C PHE A 43 10.57 -10.42 -8.26
N MET A 44 10.11 -11.63 -7.90
CA MET A 44 9.12 -11.80 -6.83
C MET A 44 9.64 -11.32 -5.47
N LEU A 45 10.90 -11.65 -5.12
CA LEU A 45 11.51 -11.24 -3.87
C LEU A 45 11.60 -9.71 -3.77
N LEU A 46 12.12 -9.05 -4.81
CA LEU A 46 12.22 -7.60 -4.85
C LEU A 46 10.85 -6.94 -4.76
N SER A 47 9.86 -7.46 -5.51
CA SER A 47 8.49 -6.99 -5.43
C SER A 47 7.92 -7.12 -4.01
N PHE A 48 8.16 -8.24 -3.34
CA PHE A 48 7.68 -8.47 -1.98
C PHE A 48 8.31 -7.47 -0.99
N VAL A 49 9.63 -7.28 -1.06
CA VAL A 49 10.35 -6.32 -0.20
C VAL A 49 9.85 -4.89 -0.43
N VAL A 50 9.72 -4.47 -1.69
CA VAL A 50 9.21 -3.14 -2.04
C VAL A 50 7.79 -2.95 -1.50
N ARG A 51 6.92 -3.95 -1.62
CA ARG A 51 5.56 -3.86 -1.09
C ARG A 51 5.51 -3.75 0.42
N ILE A 52 6.31 -4.54 1.14
CA ILE A 52 6.40 -4.42 2.60
C ILE A 52 6.88 -3.02 2.97
N ALA A 53 7.93 -2.51 2.32
CA ALA A 53 8.46 -1.18 2.60
C ALA A 53 7.41 -0.08 2.38
N VAL A 54 6.67 -0.14 1.27
CA VAL A 54 5.58 0.80 0.96
C VAL A 54 4.46 0.72 1.99
N PHE A 55 4.06 -0.49 2.40
CA PHE A 55 3.03 -0.69 3.40
C PHE A 55 3.44 -0.14 4.76
N VAL A 56 4.63 -0.51 5.23
CA VAL A 56 5.17 -0.02 6.50
C VAL A 56 5.27 1.50 6.47
N ALA A 57 5.77 2.09 5.39
CA ALA A 57 5.85 3.54 5.25
C ALA A 57 4.47 4.21 5.28
N ALA A 58 3.47 3.64 4.58
CA ALA A 58 2.12 4.17 4.55
C ALA A 58 1.45 4.10 5.94
N PHE A 59 1.47 2.94 6.58
CA PHE A 59 0.88 2.75 7.91
C PHE A 59 1.61 3.57 8.98
N TYR A 60 2.94 3.63 8.93
CA TYR A 60 3.71 4.46 9.84
C TYR A 60 3.39 5.95 9.65
N SER A 61 3.25 6.41 8.42
CA SER A 61 2.88 7.79 8.13
C SER A 61 1.48 8.12 8.66
N ILE A 62 0.50 7.22 8.46
CA ILE A 62 -0.87 7.37 9.00
C ILE A 62 -0.84 7.38 10.53
N ALA A 63 -0.13 6.45 11.16
CA ALA A 63 -0.04 6.35 12.60
C ALA A 63 0.62 7.58 13.23
N LYS A 64 1.69 8.08 12.62
CA LYS A 64 2.35 9.33 13.03
C LYS A 64 1.44 10.54 12.85
N TRP A 65 0.68 10.61 11.77
CA TRP A 65 -0.28 11.70 11.52
C TRP A 65 -1.44 11.67 12.52
N GLY A 66 -1.89 10.47 12.90
CA GLY A 66 -2.86 10.25 13.97
C GLY A 66 -2.28 10.43 15.38
N ASN A 67 -0.98 10.70 15.51
CA ASN A 67 -0.26 10.79 16.78
C ASN A 67 -0.39 9.50 17.63
N TRP A 68 -0.47 8.35 16.98
CA TRP A 68 -0.54 7.03 17.60
C TRP A 68 0.86 6.45 17.91
N VAL A 69 1.90 7.03 17.31
CA VAL A 69 3.32 6.64 17.42
C VAL A 69 4.20 7.87 17.39
#